data_AF-V9VVA0-F1
#
_entry.id   AF-V9VVA0-F1
#
_cell.length_a   1.000
_cell.length_b   1.000
_cell.length_c   1.000
_cell.angle_alpha   90.00
_cell.angle_beta   90.00
_cell.angle_gamma   90.00
#
_symmetry.space_group_name_H-M   'P 1'
#
loop_
_entity.id
_entity.type
_entity.pdbx_description
1 polymer ?
#
loop_
_entity_poly.entity_id
_entity_poly.type
_entity_poly.pdbx_seq_one_letter_code
_entity_poly.pdbx_strand_id
1 'polypeptide(L)'
;MGEHRDQFQARLKQINRKHKALSAGYSAKLRPDGLLVVKPHRLQSPVSGRSILLFVAAFLLFKSFLMAVHGFDSYDERVQTLAAGSGVEHAGAFLMQADPVSVFFARKIGPVLR
;
A
#
# COMPACT_ATOMS: atom_id res chain seq x y z
N MET A 1 8.26 13.67 42.69
CA MET A 1 7.43 12.42 42.73
C MET A 1 6.86 11.98 41.38
N GLY A 2 6.74 12.85 40.36
CA GLY A 2 6.26 12.44 39.01
C GLY A 2 7.26 11.59 38.22
N GLU A 3 8.55 11.93 38.29
CA GLU A 3 9.60 11.31 37.46
C GLU A 3 9.75 9.79 37.65
N HIS A 4 9.66 9.30 38.89
CA HIS A 4 9.70 7.86 39.19
C HIS A 4 8.47 7.11 38.64
N ARG A 5 7.29 7.75 38.64
CA ARG A 5 6.06 7.16 38.09
C ARG A 5 6.16 7.05 36.57
N ASP A 6 6.71 8.07 35.92
CA ASP A 6 6.89 8.08 34.47
C ASP A 6 7.91 7.03 34.01
N GLN A 7 9.02 6.89 34.74
CA GLN A 7 10.02 5.86 34.47
C GLN A 7 9.44 4.45 34.64
N PHE A 8 8.62 4.24 35.68
CA PHE A 8 7.93 2.97 35.91
C PHE A 8 6.92 2.66 34.80
N GLN A 9 6.11 3.65 34.39
CA GLN A 9 5.15 3.51 33.29
C GLN A 9 5.84 3.22 31.95
N ALA A 10 6.97 3.86 31.68
CA ALA A 10 7.78 3.60 30.48
C ALA A 10 8.28 2.15 30.44
N ARG A 11 8.77 1.63 31.58
CA ARG A 11 9.20 0.23 31.71
C ARG A 11 8.03 -0.74 31.53
N LEU A 12 6.88 -0.47 32.14
CA LEU A 12 5.68 -1.29 31.95
C LEU A 12 5.26 -1.34 30.49
N LYS A 13 5.24 -0.21 29.78
CA LYS A 13 4.95 -0.16 28.34
C LYS A 13 5.95 -1.00 27.54
N GLN A 14 7.24 -0.93 27.86
CA GLN A 14 8.28 -1.71 27.19
C GLN A 14 8.11 -3.22 27.40
N ILE A 15 7.82 -3.65 28.64
CA ILE A 15 7.58 -5.06 28.97
C ILE A 15 6.34 -5.57 28.25
N ASN A 16 5.24 -4.82 28.30
CA ASN A 16 3.99 -5.22 27.66
C ASN A 16 4.14 -5.32 26.13
N ARG A 17 4.86 -4.36 25.52
CA ARG A 17 5.20 -4.42 24.09
C ARG A 17 6.04 -5.65 23.74
N LYS A 18 7.03 -6.00 24.57
CA LYS A 18 7.86 -7.20 24.37
C LYS A 18 7.04 -8.48 24.52
N HIS A 19 6.15 -8.54 25.50
CA HIS A 19 5.28 -9.70 25.73
C HIS A 19 4.30 -9.91 24.57
N LYS A 20 3.63 -8.84 24.11
CA LYS A 20 2.75 -8.86 22.93
C LYS A 20 3.50 -9.25 21.65
N ALA A 21 4.75 -8.82 21.48
CA ALA A 21 5.56 -9.21 20.34
C ALA A 21 5.97 -10.69 20.38
N LEU A 22 6.19 -11.26 21.57
CA LEU A 22 6.49 -12.67 21.76
C LEU A 22 5.26 -13.57 21.58
N SER A 23 4.06 -13.10 21.96
CA SER A 23 2.81 -13.86 21.77
C SER A 23 2.42 -13.99 20.30
N ALA A 24 2.88 -13.09 19.43
CA ALA A 24 2.66 -13.16 17.98
C ALA A 24 3.62 -14.15 17.26
N GLY A 25 4.51 -14.81 17.99
CA GLY A 25 5.50 -15.75 17.47
C GLY A 25 6.91 -15.41 17.94
N TYR A 26 7.72 -16.44 18.15
CA TYR A 26 9.09 -16.29 18.64
C TYR A 26 10.03 -17.28 17.95
N SER A 27 11.30 -16.89 17.86
CA SER A 27 12.38 -17.76 17.42
C SER A 27 13.41 -17.85 18.54
N ALA A 28 13.72 -19.07 18.95
CA ALA A 28 14.81 -19.35 19.88
C ALA A 28 16.12 -19.45 19.09
N LYS A 29 17.14 -18.69 19.52
CA LYS A 29 18.51 -18.86 19.01
C LYS A 29 19.39 -19.29 20.17
N LEU A 30 20.10 -20.40 20.00
CA LEU A 30 21.16 -20.82 20.90
C LEU A 30 22.35 -19.88 20.68
N ARG A 31 22.78 -19.22 21.74
CA ARG A 31 23.95 -18.35 21.72
C ARG A 31 25.21 -19.19 22.01
N PRO A 32 26.41 -18.75 21.58
CA PRO A 32 27.65 -19.52 21.80
C PRO A 32 27.99 -19.79 23.28
N ASP A 33 27.38 -19.06 24.22
CA ASP A 33 27.49 -19.25 25.67
C ASP A 33 26.56 -20.35 26.22
N GLY A 34 25.82 -21.06 25.36
CA GLY A 34 24.87 -22.10 25.75
C GLY A 34 23.50 -21.57 26.19
N LEU A 35 23.26 -20.26 26.15
CA LEU A 35 21.97 -19.69 26.53
C LEU A 35 21.00 -19.66 25.35
N LEU A 36 19.78 -20.12 25.60
CA LEU A 36 18.68 -20.06 24.65
C LEU A 36 17.99 -18.69 24.75
N VAL A 37 18.20 -17.83 23.74
CA VAL A 37 17.63 -16.47 23.74
C VAL A 37 16.42 -16.42 22.82
N VAL A 38 15.27 -16.12 23.42
CA VAL A 38 14.01 -15.96 22.69
C VAL A 38 13.90 -14.55 22.12
N LYS A 39 13.83 -14.44 20.79
CA LYS A 39 13.59 -13.16 20.10
C LYS A 39 12.20 -13.18 19.48
N PRO A 40 11.42 -12.09 19.61
CA PRO A 40 10.13 -12.00 18.93
C PRO A 40 10.35 -12.11 17.42
N HIS A 41 9.53 -12.94 16.78
CA HIS A 41 9.55 -13.05 15.33
C HIS A 41 9.00 -11.73 14.78
N ARG A 42 9.84 -10.96 14.08
CA ARG A 42 9.36 -9.74 13.43
C ARG A 42 8.50 -10.17 12.24
N LEU A 43 7.19 -9.98 12.33
CA LEU A 43 6.35 -9.97 11.14
C LEU A 43 6.88 -8.86 10.23
N GLN A 44 7.64 -9.25 9.21
CA GLN A 44 7.88 -8.34 8.10
C GLN A 44 6.51 -8.04 7.50
N SER A 45 6.21 -6.77 7.26
CA SER A 45 4.98 -6.43 6.54
C SER A 45 4.94 -7.25 5.25
N PRO A 46 3.86 -7.99 4.96
CA PRO A 46 3.76 -8.73 3.71
C PRO A 46 3.74 -7.79 2.49
N VAL A 47 3.46 -6.50 2.72
CA VAL A 47 3.47 -5.47 1.70
C VAL A 47 4.89 -4.97 1.49
N SER A 48 5.58 -5.58 0.52
CA SER A 48 6.83 -5.04 -0.02
C SER A 48 6.54 -3.82 -0.89
N GLY A 49 7.41 -2.81 -0.86
CA GLY A 49 7.31 -1.66 -1.78
C GLY A 49 7.27 -2.07 -3.27
N ARG A 50 7.84 -3.25 -3.60
CA ARG A 50 7.73 -3.85 -4.94
C ARG A 50 6.28 -4.17 -5.32
N SER A 51 5.50 -4.71 -4.38
CA SER A 51 4.08 -5.05 -4.62
C SER A 51 3.24 -3.80 -4.87
N ILE A 52 3.52 -2.72 -4.13
CA ILE A 52 2.86 -1.41 -4.34
C ILE A 52 3.21 -0.87 -5.73
N LEU A 53 4.49 -0.91 -6.11
CA LEU A 53 4.93 -0.42 -7.43
C LEU A 53 4.28 -1.20 -8.58
N LEU A 54 4.21 -2.54 -8.46
CA LEU A 54 3.53 -3.39 -9.47
C LEU A 54 2.05 -3.07 -9.58
N PHE A 55 1.37 -2.83 -8.45
CA PHE A 55 -0.04 -2.47 -8.45
C PHE A 55 -0.29 -1.12 -9.15
N VAL A 56 0.53 -0.11 -8.85
CA VAL A 56 0.47 1.20 -9.52
C VAL A 56 0.73 1.06 -11.03
N ALA A 57 1.73 0.28 -11.42
CA ALA A 57 2.04 0.05 -12.84
C ALA A 57 0.88 -0.65 -13.57
N ALA A 58 0.30 -1.69 -12.98
CA ALA A 58 -0.85 -2.39 -13.55
C ALA A 58 -2.06 -1.47 -13.69
N PHE A 59 -2.30 -0.60 -12.70
CA PHE A 59 -3.38 0.38 -12.74
C PHE A 59 -3.22 1.39 -13.87
N LEU A 60 -2.03 1.94 -14.07
CA LEU A 60 -1.73 2.87 -15.17
C LEU A 60 -1.89 2.19 -16.54
N LEU A 61 -1.44 0.94 -16.68
CA LEU A 61 -1.63 0.18 -17.92
C LEU A 61 -3.10 -0.07 -18.22
N PHE A 62 -3.88 -0.49 -17.23
CA PHE A 62 -5.32 -0.70 -17.39
C PHE A 62 -6.04 0.59 -17.80
N LYS A 63 -5.71 1.72 -17.16
CA LYS A 63 -6.24 3.04 -17.51
C LYS A 63 -5.89 3.44 -18.95
N SER A 64 -4.64 3.24 -19.35
CA SER A 64 -4.16 3.50 -20.71
C SER A 64 -4.89 2.65 -21.74
N PHE A 65 -5.16 1.38 -21.39
CA PHE A 65 -5.93 0.47 -22.22
C PHE A 65 -7.37 0.93 -22.40
N LEU A 66 -8.04 1.38 -21.33
CA LEU A 66 -9.39 1.94 -21.42
C LEU A 66 -9.45 3.15 -22.36
N MET A 67 -8.48 4.07 -22.26
CA MET A 67 -8.37 5.22 -23.16
C MET A 67 -8.11 4.79 -24.61
N ALA A 68 -7.27 3.79 -24.84
CA ALA A 68 -6.94 3.30 -26.18
C ALA A 68 -8.13 2.61 -26.87
N VAL A 69 -8.95 1.86 -26.12
CA VAL A 69 -10.12 1.14 -26.66
C VAL A 69 -11.32 2.07 -26.90
N HIS A 70 -11.60 3.00 -25.98
CA HIS A 70 -12.78 3.86 -26.08
C HIS A 70 -12.52 5.16 -26.84
N GLY A 71 -11.26 5.51 -27.08
CA GLY A 71 -10.87 6.84 -27.51
C GLY A 71 -10.90 7.85 -26.36
N PHE A 72 -10.15 8.94 -26.52
CA PHE A 72 -9.98 9.95 -25.48
C PHE A 72 -11.30 10.64 -25.12
N ASP A 73 -12.14 10.95 -26.11
CA ASP A 73 -13.39 11.69 -25.88
C ASP A 73 -14.44 10.88 -25.09
N SER A 74 -14.63 9.60 -25.44
CA SER A 74 -15.57 8.73 -24.70
C SER A 74 -15.06 8.38 -23.30
N TYR A 75 -13.74 8.36 -23.10
CA TYR A 75 -13.15 8.18 -21.77
C TYR A 75 -13.47 9.35 -20.85
N ASP A 76 -13.25 10.58 -21.32
CA ASP A 76 -13.49 11.78 -20.52
C ASP A 76 -14.97 11.94 -20.15
N GLU A 77 -15.90 11.64 -21.06
CA GLU A 77 -17.34 11.65 -20.78
C GLU A 77 -17.73 10.68 -19.64
N ARG A 78 -17.12 9.49 -19.61
CA ARG A 78 -17.34 8.49 -18.55
C ARG A 78 -16.76 8.95 -17.22
N VAL A 79 -15.60 9.58 -17.22
CA VAL A 79 -14.99 10.13 -16.00
C VAL A 79 -15.84 11.29 -15.44
N GLN A 80 -16.37 12.15 -16.31
CA GLN A 80 -17.28 13.22 -15.91
C GLN A 80 -18.59 12.68 -15.34
N THR A 81 -19.15 11.63 -15.94
CA THR A 81 -20.33 10.93 -15.41
C THR A 81 -20.06 10.35 -14.03
N LEU A 82 -18.87 9.78 -13.83
CA LEU A 82 -18.43 9.25 -12.53
C LEU A 82 -18.26 10.34 -11.48
N ALA A 83 -17.77 11.52 -11.89
CA ALA A 83 -17.58 12.68 -11.00
C ALA A 83 -18.91 13.26 -10.50
N ALA A 84 -19.99 13.11 -11.28
CA ALA A 84 -21.35 13.53 -10.95
C ALA A 84 -22.11 12.55 -10.04
N GLY A 85 -21.52 11.39 -9.71
CA GLY A 85 -22.12 10.36 -8.87
C GLY A 85 -22.02 10.60 -7.36
N SER A 86 -22.23 9.54 -6.60
CA SER A 86 -22.11 9.45 -5.14
C SER A 86 -20.66 9.63 -4.64
N GLY A 87 -20.47 9.74 -3.31
CA GLY A 87 -19.15 10.03 -2.73
C GLY A 87 -18.04 9.03 -3.07
N VAL A 88 -18.38 7.74 -3.27
CA VAL A 88 -17.41 6.72 -3.71
C VAL A 88 -17.06 6.88 -5.19
N GLU A 89 -18.05 7.21 -6.01
CA GLU A 89 -17.88 7.43 -7.46
C GLU A 89 -17.05 8.69 -7.73
N HIS A 90 -17.25 9.75 -6.95
CA HIS A 90 -16.45 10.97 -7.02
C HIS A 90 -14.95 10.71 -6.70
N ALA A 91 -14.67 9.87 -5.70
CA ALA A 91 -13.29 9.47 -5.39
C ALA A 91 -12.66 8.65 -6.53
N GLY A 92 -13.44 7.75 -7.14
CA GLY A 92 -13.04 7.03 -8.35
C GLY A 92 -12.75 7.95 -9.52
N ALA A 93 -13.58 8.98 -9.73
CA ALA A 93 -13.42 9.96 -10.79
C ALA A 93 -12.15 10.78 -10.63
N PHE A 94 -11.84 11.23 -9.40
CA PHE A 94 -10.59 11.92 -9.09
C PHE A 94 -9.37 11.06 -9.43
N LEU A 95 -9.41 9.77 -9.10
CA LEU A 95 -8.31 8.84 -9.42
C LEU A 95 -8.20 8.54 -10.93
N MET A 96 -9.31 8.63 -11.66
CA MET A 96 -9.39 8.37 -13.09
C MET A 96 -9.04 9.58 -13.97
N GLN A 97 -8.88 10.80 -13.44
CA GLN A 97 -8.52 11.98 -14.26
C GLN A 97 -7.31 11.71 -15.16
N ALA A 98 -7.38 12.09 -16.44
CA ALA A 98 -6.34 11.79 -17.42
C ALA A 98 -4.95 12.29 -16.95
N ASP A 99 -4.03 11.37 -16.70
CA ASP A 99 -2.66 11.69 -16.29
C ASP A 99 -1.69 11.61 -17.49
N PRO A 100 -0.61 12.42 -17.51
CA PRO A 100 0.30 12.48 -18.65
C PRO A 100 0.95 11.14 -19.02
N VAL A 101 1.14 10.26 -18.04
CA VAL A 101 1.75 8.94 -18.22
C VAL A 101 0.77 8.01 -18.93
N SER A 102 -0.47 7.93 -18.47
CA SER A 102 -1.52 7.12 -19.10
C SER A 102 -1.84 7.59 -20.52
N VAL A 103 -1.86 8.90 -20.76
CA VAL A 103 -2.05 9.45 -22.12
C VAL A 103 -0.91 9.06 -23.06
N PHE A 104 0.34 9.09 -22.58
CA PHE A 104 1.49 8.67 -23.36
C PHE A 104 1.40 7.19 -23.77
N PHE A 105 1.06 6.30 -22.82
CA PHE A 105 0.89 4.88 -23.11
C PHE A 105 -0.31 4.62 -24.03
N ALA A 106 -1.45 5.28 -23.81
CA ALA A 106 -2.64 5.13 -24.65
C ALA A 106 -2.35 5.51 -26.11
N ARG A 107 -1.63 6.60 -26.37
CA ARG A 107 -1.21 7.00 -27.73
C ARG A 107 -0.28 5.98 -28.40
N LYS A 108 0.54 5.28 -27.62
CA LYS A 108 1.48 4.27 -28.13
C LYS A 108 0.79 2.93 -28.39
N ILE A 109 -0.26 2.61 -27.64
CA ILE A 109 -1.04 1.37 -27.73
C ILE A 109 -2.15 1.48 -28.79
N GLY A 110 -2.74 2.67 -28.97
CA GLY A 110 -3.82 2.93 -29.93
C GLY A 110 -3.57 2.45 -31.38
N PRO A 111 -2.35 2.59 -31.96
CA PRO A 111 -2.06 2.09 -33.30
C PRO A 111 -2.08 0.56 -33.45
N VAL A 112 -1.98 -0.20 -32.34
CA VAL A 112 -1.92 -1.68 -32.37
C VAL A 112 -3.31 -2.31 -32.26
N LEU A 113 -4.30 -1.55 -31.74
CA LEU A 113 -5.68 -2.00 -31.51
C LEU A 113 -6.66 -1.52 -32.59
N ARG A 114 -6.17 -0.85 -33.63
CA ARG A 114 -6.97 -0.28 -34.72
C ARG A 114 -6.96 -1.18 -35.96
#